data_AF-A0A526TAW2-F1
#
_entry.id   AF-A0A526TAW2-F1
#
_cell.length_a   1.000
_cell.length_b   1.000
_cell.length_c   1.000
_cell.angle_alpha   90.00
_cell.angle_beta   90.00
_cell.angle_gamma   90.00
#
_symmetry.space_group_name_H-M   'P 1'
#
loop_
_entity.id
_entity.type
_entity.pdbx_description
1 polymer ?
#
loop_
_entity_poly.entity_id
_entity_poly.type
_entity_poly.pdbx_seq_one_letter_code
_entity_poly.pdbx_strand_id
1 'polypeptide(L)' 'VKKGVASASGTPREFCTITVTDGIAMGHQGMKSSLVSREVIADSVELTMRGHCYDALVGLAGCDKSLPGMMMAMVRLN' A
#
# COMPACT_ATOMS: atom_id res chain seq x y z
N VAL A 1 4.10 11.06 9.61
CA VAL A 1 3.02 11.38 8.65
C VAL A 1 1.78 11.96 9.33
N LYS A 2 1.01 11.20 10.15
CA LYS A 2 -0.27 11.67 10.74
C LYS A 2 -0.20 13.02 11.44
N LYS A 3 0.81 13.24 12.29
CA LYS A 3 1.01 14.54 12.98
C LYS A 3 1.16 15.69 11.99
N GLY A 4 1.87 15.47 10.87
CA GLY A 4 2.05 16.47 9.81
C GLY A 4 0.74 16.79 9.07
N VAL A 5 -0.06 15.77 8.77
CA VAL A 5 -1.40 15.96 8.16
C VAL A 5 -2.32 16.72 9.12
N ALA A 6 -2.35 16.34 10.40
CA ALA A 6 -3.15 17.02 11.42
C ALA A 6 -2.71 18.48 11.63
N SER A 7 -1.40 18.76 11.64
CA SER A 7 -0.89 20.14 11.73
C SER A 7 -1.18 20.99 10.49
N ALA A 8 -1.46 20.35 9.35
CA ALA A 8 -1.89 21.00 8.11
C ALA A 8 -3.42 21.05 7.96
N SER A 9 -4.17 20.89 9.07
CA SER A 9 -5.64 20.90 9.12
C SER A 9 -6.34 19.78 8.33
N GLY A 10 -5.63 18.68 8.01
CA GLY A 10 -6.25 17.46 7.47
C GLY A 10 -6.73 16.50 8.56
N THR A 11 -7.60 15.56 8.20
CA THR A 11 -8.09 14.49 9.10
C THR A 11 -7.41 13.15 8.76
N PRO A 12 -6.25 12.82 9.36
CA PRO A 12 -5.51 11.62 8.97
C PRO A 12 -6.24 10.34 9.38
N ARG A 13 -6.42 9.44 8.42
CA ARG A 13 -6.85 8.04 8.64
C ARG A 13 -5.70 7.12 8.27
N GLU A 14 -5.32 6.26 9.20
CA GLU A 14 -4.22 5.31 9.02
C GLU A 14 -4.81 3.92 8.81
N PHE A 15 -4.28 3.23 7.81
CA PHE A 15 -4.58 1.84 7.54
C PHE A 15 -3.32 1.15 7.02
N CYS A 16 -3.31 -0.18 7.12
CA CYS A 16 -2.22 -1.01 6.64
C CYS A 16 -2.72 -1.91 5.51
N THR A 17 -1.82 -2.26 4.61
CA THR A 17 -2.01 -3.36 3.66
C THR A 17 -0.96 -4.44 3.90
N ILE A 18 -1.11 -5.58 3.25
CA ILE A 18 -0.22 -6.73 3.41
C ILE A 18 1.17 -6.46 2.81
N THR A 19 2.15 -7.27 3.17
CA THR A 19 3.43 -7.32 2.45
C THR A 19 4.02 -8.72 2.53
N VAL A 20 4.76 -9.11 1.50
CA VAL A 20 5.57 -10.33 1.49
C VAL A 20 7.02 -9.90 1.33
N THR A 21 7.88 -10.37 2.24
CA THR A 21 9.31 -10.06 2.20
C THR A 21 10.05 -11.12 1.40
N ASP A 22 10.58 -10.73 0.25
CA ASP A 22 11.36 -11.64 -0.62
C ASP A 22 12.51 -12.27 0.17
N GLY A 23 13.26 -11.49 0.96
CA GLY A 23 14.38 -12.01 1.77
C GLY A 23 14.02 -13.17 2.71
N ILE A 24 12.75 -13.29 3.12
CA ILE A 24 12.25 -14.44 3.91
C ILE A 24 11.75 -15.56 2.99
N ALA A 25 11.02 -15.20 1.94
CA ALA A 25 10.36 -16.15 1.04
C ALA A 25 11.30 -16.86 0.04
N MET A 26 12.54 -16.36 -0.10
CA MET A 26 13.52 -16.88 -1.04
C MET A 26 13.92 -18.33 -0.75
N GLY A 27 13.95 -19.16 -1.79
CA GLY A 27 14.41 -20.55 -1.71
C GLY A 27 13.33 -21.58 -1.32
N HIS A 28 12.07 -21.18 -1.12
CA HIS A 28 10.97 -22.12 -0.90
C HIS A 28 9.67 -21.70 -1.62
N GLN A 29 8.60 -22.50 -1.46
CA GLN A 29 7.34 -22.30 -2.18
C GLN A 29 6.66 -20.95 -1.93
N GLY A 30 7.03 -20.24 -0.87
CA GLY A 30 6.48 -18.93 -0.53
C GLY A 30 6.84 -17.84 -1.54
N MET A 31 7.92 -18.01 -2.30
CA MET A 31 8.33 -17.04 -3.33
C MET A 31 7.26 -16.86 -4.42
N LYS A 32 6.38 -17.85 -4.62
CA LYS A 32 5.23 -17.76 -5.54
C LYS A 32 4.24 -16.67 -5.13
N SER A 33 4.19 -16.31 -3.85
CA SER A 33 3.33 -15.26 -3.31
C SER A 33 3.94 -13.86 -3.45
N SER A 34 5.23 -13.73 -3.79
CA SER A 34 5.91 -12.43 -3.88
C SER A 34 5.28 -11.54 -4.95
N LEU A 35 5.31 -11.94 -6.22
CA LEU A 35 4.87 -11.07 -7.31
C LEU A 35 3.37 -10.73 -7.22
N VAL A 36 2.53 -11.70 -6.86
CA VAL A 36 1.08 -11.48 -6.71
C VAL A 36 0.75 -10.52 -5.57
N SER A 37 1.60 -10.42 -4.53
CA SER A 37 1.39 -9.47 -3.43
C SER A 37 1.32 -8.02 -3.92
N ARG A 38 1.99 -7.68 -5.04
CA ARG A 38 1.92 -6.35 -5.66
C ARG A 38 0.49 -5.96 -6.03
N GLU A 39 -0.25 -6.87 -6.68
CA GLU A 39 -1.63 -6.61 -7.11
C GLU A 39 -2.55 -6.52 -5.89
N VAL A 40 -2.37 -7.41 -4.91
CA VAL A 40 -3.17 -7.40 -3.68
C VAL A 40 -2.98 -6.10 -2.90
N ILE A 41 -1.74 -5.57 -2.86
CA ILE A 41 -1.44 -4.27 -2.25
C ILE A 41 -2.17 -3.16 -3.01
N ALA A 42 -2.09 -3.14 -4.34
CA ALA A 42 -2.73 -2.13 -5.16
C ALA A 42 -4.26 -2.13 -4.95
N ASP A 43 -4.87 -3.31 -5.07
CA ASP A 43 -6.31 -3.51 -4.94
C ASP A 43 -6.79 -3.19 -3.51
N SER A 44 -6.03 -3.58 -2.49
CA SER A 44 -6.34 -3.28 -1.09
C SER A 44 -6.37 -1.77 -0.83
N VAL A 45 -5.37 -1.03 -1.32
CA VAL A 45 -5.32 0.44 -1.15
C VAL A 45 -6.43 1.11 -1.94
N GLU A 46 -6.67 0.66 -3.18
CA GLU A 46 -7.73 1.18 -4.06
C GLU A 46 -9.12 1.00 -3.43
N LEU A 47 -9.40 -0.18 -2.87
CA LEU A 47 -10.64 -0.48 -2.16
C LEU A 47 -10.83 0.41 -0.92
N THR A 48 -9.79 0.57 -0.09
CA THR A 48 -9.88 1.43 1.10
C THR A 48 -10.14 2.89 0.72
N MET A 49 -9.42 3.41 -0.27
CA MET A 49 -9.55 4.79 -0.71
C MET A 49 -10.93 5.09 -1.28
N ARG A 50 -11.43 4.25 -2.20
CA ARG A 50 -12.77 4.44 -2.79
C ARG A 50 -13.89 4.13 -1.80
N GLY A 51 -13.74 3.07 -1.00
CA GLY A 51 -14.77 2.64 -0.05
C GLY A 51 -15.02 3.63 1.09
N HIS A 52 -14.00 4.41 1.47
CA HIS A 52 -14.13 5.45 2.49
C HIS A 52 -14.15 6.88 1.94
N CYS A 53 -14.14 7.04 0.62
CA CYS A 53 -14.14 8.33 -0.06
C CYS A 53 -13.04 9.27 0.47
N TYR A 54 -11.81 8.78 0.61
CA TYR A 54 -10.69 9.61 1.07
C TYR A 54 -10.21 10.56 -0.03
N ASP A 55 -9.95 11.82 0.33
CA ASP A 55 -9.57 12.87 -0.62
C ASP A 55 -8.13 12.73 -1.14
N ALA A 56 -7.24 12.13 -0.35
CA ALA A 56 -5.82 12.02 -0.66
C ALA A 56 -5.17 10.82 0.04
N LEU A 57 -4.06 10.35 -0.53
CA LEU A 57 -3.26 9.23 -0.04
C LEU A 57 -1.81 9.66 0.22
N VAL A 58 -1.25 9.25 1.37
CA VAL A 58 0.19 9.26 1.61
C VAL A 58 0.66 7.81 1.76
N GLY A 59 1.32 7.28 0.74
CA GLY A 59 1.79 5.90 0.72
C GLY A 59 3.13 5.72 1.42
N LEU A 60 3.23 4.73 2.31
CA LEU A 60 4.49 4.29 2.92
C LEU A 60 4.76 2.84 2.47
N ALA A 61 5.85 2.64 1.75
CA ALA A 61 6.28 1.33 1.26
C ALA A 61 7.80 1.19 1.41
N GLY A 62 8.27 -0.04 1.56
CA GLY A 62 9.70 -0.29 1.78
C GLY A 62 10.22 -1.66 1.35
N CYS A 63 9.34 -2.61 1.01
CA CYS A 63 9.75 -3.89 0.44
C CYS A 63 9.58 -3.83 -1.09
N ASP A 64 10.31 -4.68 -1.81
CA ASP A 64 10.43 -4.64 -3.27
C ASP A 64 9.06 -4.56 -3.97
N LYS A 65 8.11 -5.44 -3.60
CA LYS A 65 6.77 -5.47 -4.24
C LYS A 65 5.78 -4.44 -3.69
N SER A 66 6.01 -3.88 -2.50
CA SER A 66 5.10 -2.88 -1.93
C SER A 66 5.27 -1.49 -2.56
N LEU A 67 6.49 -1.14 -2.99
CA LEU A 67 6.77 0.10 -3.71
C LEU A 67 5.94 0.24 -5.00
N PRO A 68 6.04 -0.66 -6.00
CA PRO A 68 5.25 -0.57 -7.22
C PRO A 68 3.76 -0.80 -6.96
N GLY A 69 3.37 -1.65 -6.00
CA GLY A 69 1.95 -1.84 -5.65
C GLY A 69 1.29 -0.55 -5.15
N MET A 70 1.98 0.22 -4.31
CA MET A 70 1.50 1.52 -3.83
C MET A 70 1.40 2.55 -4.98
N MET A 71 2.40 2.59 -5.87
CA MET A 71 2.39 3.49 -7.03
C MET A 71 1.26 3.13 -8.01
N MET A 72 0.99 1.84 -8.23
CA MET A 72 -0.14 1.39 -9.05
C MET A 72 -1.47 1.89 -8.48
N ALA A 73 -1.69 1.76 -7.16
CA ALA A 73 -2.89 2.28 -6.53
C ALA A 73 -3.04 3.80 -6.73
N MET A 74 -1.95 4.56 -6.56
CA MET A 74 -1.97 6.02 -6.77
C MET A 74 -2.39 6.40 -8.20
N VAL A 75 -1.88 5.70 -9.22
CA VAL A 75 -2.25 5.97 -10.63
C VAL A 75 -3.71 5.59 -10.92
N ARG A 76 -4.23 4.51 -10.32
CA ARG A 76 -5.61 4.05 -10.51
C ARG A 76 -6.66 4.91 -9.79
N LEU A 77 -6.26 5.68 -8.78
CA LEU A 77 -7.15 6.53 -7.98
C LEU A 77 -7.34 7.94 -8.54
N ASN A 78 -6.61 8.28 -9.62
CA ASN A 78 -6.78 9.50 -10.40
C ASN A 78 -7.79 9.30 -11.54
#